data_AF-A0A660YG64-F1
#
_entry.id   AF-A0A660YG64-F1
#
_cell.length_a   1.000
_cell.length_b   1.000
_cell.length_c   1.000
_cell.angle_alpha   90.00
_cell.angle_beta   90.00
_cell.angle_gamma   90.00
#
_symmetry.space_group_name_H-M   'P 1'
#
loop_
_entity.id
_entity.type
_entity.pdbx_description
1 polymer ?
#
loop_
_entity_poly.entity_id
_entity_poly.type
_entity_poly.pdbx_seq_one_letter_code
_entity_poly.pdbx_strand_id
1 'polypeptide(L)'
;DVWEDPMSYPGGNGDGSLFYPGPEGPVPSVRSELIRDGIEDYEYFYLLRDAISRKGVDPELKAEGERLLDLKEVCPSFTEYTHDPEVLEARRRKVGELLERLNRGG
;
A
#
# COMPACT_ATOMS: atom_id res chain seq x y z
N ASP A 1 -25.39 8.92 -17.80
CA ASP A 1 -25.42 8.97 -16.33
C ASP A 1 -24.34 8.03 -15.86
N VAL A 2 -23.46 8.44 -14.94
CA VAL A 2 -22.34 7.62 -14.46
C VAL A 2 -22.78 6.35 -13.72
N TRP A 3 -24.03 6.34 -13.25
CA TRP A 3 -24.65 5.18 -12.59
C TRP A 3 -25.25 4.17 -13.58
N GLU A 4 -25.41 4.55 -14.84
CA GLU A 4 -25.97 3.71 -15.92
C GLU A 4 -24.91 3.36 -16.99
N ASP A 5 -23.97 4.26 -17.25
CA ASP A 5 -22.88 4.12 -18.21
C ASP A 5 -21.56 4.63 -17.62
N PRO A 6 -20.58 3.74 -17.36
CA PRO A 6 -19.31 4.12 -16.76
C PRO A 6 -18.30 4.69 -17.76
N MET A 7 -18.61 4.77 -19.06
CA MET A 7 -17.67 5.26 -20.07
C MET A 7 -17.41 6.77 -19.93
N SER A 8 -16.22 7.13 -19.44
CA SER A 8 -15.79 8.52 -19.28
C SER A 8 -14.75 8.95 -20.31
N TYR A 9 -14.05 8.00 -20.93
CA TYR A 9 -13.17 8.17 -22.09
C TYR A 9 -13.41 7.04 -23.11
N PRO A 10 -13.21 7.22 -24.43
CA PRO A 10 -13.37 6.14 -25.40
C PRO A 10 -12.54 4.89 -25.03
N GLY A 11 -13.22 3.81 -24.61
CA GLY A 11 -12.58 2.59 -24.11
C GLY A 11 -12.02 2.67 -22.67
N GLY A 12 -12.21 3.80 -21.98
CA GLY A 12 -11.78 4.04 -20.60
C GLY A 12 -12.96 4.21 -19.66
N ASN A 13 -13.49 3.09 -19.16
CA ASN A 13 -14.54 3.13 -18.15
C ASN A 13 -13.99 3.68 -16.83
N GLY A 14 -14.59 4.76 -16.32
CA GLY A 14 -14.15 5.43 -15.09
C GLY A 14 -12.78 6.10 -15.19
N ASP A 15 -12.21 6.23 -16.38
CA ASP A 15 -10.98 7.00 -16.60
C ASP A 15 -11.18 8.47 -16.20
N GLY A 16 -10.18 9.06 -15.55
CA GLY A 16 -10.26 10.39 -14.95
C GLY A 16 -11.19 10.53 -13.73
N SER A 17 -11.88 9.47 -13.31
CA SER A 17 -12.84 9.50 -12.19
C SER A 17 -12.50 8.46 -11.13
N LEU A 18 -11.99 8.90 -9.97
CA LEU A 18 -11.80 8.04 -8.79
C LEU A 18 -12.95 8.12 -7.79
N PHE A 19 -13.76 9.17 -7.88
CA PHE A 19 -14.95 9.41 -7.08
C PHE A 19 -16.13 9.67 -8.00
N TYR A 20 -17.33 9.29 -7.58
CA TYR A 20 -18.57 9.45 -8.33
C TYR A 20 -19.57 10.31 -7.56
N PRO A 21 -20.43 11.10 -8.23
CA PRO A 21 -21.43 11.94 -7.58
C PRO A 21 -22.55 11.10 -6.94
N GLY A 22 -22.73 11.23 -5.61
CA GLY A 22 -23.87 10.65 -4.88
C GLY A 22 -24.79 11.72 -4.29
N PRO A 23 -25.99 11.33 -3.82
CA PRO A 23 -26.97 12.25 -3.23
C PRO A 23 -26.45 12.98 -1.97
N GLU A 24 -25.51 12.37 -1.25
CA GLU A 24 -24.90 12.90 -0.02
C GLU A 24 -23.48 13.45 -0.25
N GLY A 25 -23.05 13.59 -1.51
CA GLY A 25 -21.69 13.99 -1.88
C GLY A 25 -20.90 12.91 -2.64
N PRO A 26 -19.58 13.08 -2.82
CA PRO A 26 -18.75 12.14 -3.55
C PRO A 26 -18.73 10.75 -2.91
N VAL A 27 -18.96 9.73 -3.72
CA VAL A 27 -18.89 8.30 -3.38
C VAL A 27 -17.53 7.77 -3.84
N PRO A 28 -16.72 7.16 -2.95
CA PRO A 28 -15.45 6.56 -3.34
C PRO A 28 -15.67 5.34 -4.24
N SER A 29 -14.74 5.12 -5.17
CA SER A 29 -14.68 3.90 -5.95
C SER A 29 -13.80 2.86 -5.27
N VAL A 30 -13.90 1.59 -5.67
CA VAL A 30 -12.93 0.57 -5.24
C VAL A 30 -11.50 1.00 -5.57
N ARG A 31 -11.27 1.68 -6.70
CA ARG A 31 -9.95 2.20 -7.07
C ARG A 31 -9.44 3.27 -6.11
N SER A 32 -10.30 4.17 -5.63
CA SER A 32 -9.88 5.19 -4.65
C SER A 32 -9.54 4.58 -3.30
N GLU A 33 -10.30 3.56 -2.87
CA GLU A 33 -10.00 2.84 -1.62
C GLU A 33 -8.67 2.08 -1.73
N LEU A 34 -8.41 1.38 -2.84
CA LEU A 34 -7.13 0.70 -3.07
C LEU A 34 -5.93 1.65 -3.13
N ILE A 35 -6.12 2.87 -3.67
CA ILE A 35 -5.08 3.90 -3.63
C ILE A 35 -4.82 4.36 -2.19
N ARG A 36 -5.87 4.55 -1.38
CA ARG A 36 -5.72 4.89 0.03
C ARG A 36 -4.93 3.81 0.77
N ASP A 37 -5.30 2.54 0.61
CA ASP A 37 -4.61 1.41 1.21
C ASP A 37 -3.13 1.38 0.79
N GLY A 38 -2.82 1.66 -0.49
CA GLY A 38 -1.45 1.75 -0.97
C GLY A 38 -0.64 2.92 -0.38
N ILE A 39 -1.29 4.04 -0.07
CA ILE A 39 -0.66 5.17 0.63
C ILE A 39 -0.36 4.79 2.09
N GLU A 40 -1.29 4.13 2.77
CA GLU A 40 -1.10 3.63 4.13
C GLU A 40 0.06 2.62 4.20
N ASP A 41 0.20 1.74 3.21
CA ASP A 41 1.34 0.83 3.09
C ASP A 41 2.67 1.56 2.93
N TYR A 42 2.70 2.63 2.13
CA TYR A 42 3.89 3.46 1.99
C TYR A 42 4.32 4.09 3.32
N GLU A 43 3.35 4.57 4.12
CA GLU A 43 3.62 5.09 5.47
C GLU A 43 4.22 4.02 6.39
N TYR A 44 3.72 2.77 6.31
CA TYR A 44 4.30 1.63 7.02
C TYR A 44 5.77 1.38 6.62
N PHE A 45 6.09 1.42 5.33
CA PHE A 45 7.46 1.28 4.86
C PHE A 45 8.36 2.43 5.33
N TYR A 46 7.83 3.66 5.32
CA TYR A 46 8.55 4.82 5.85
C TYR A 46 8.86 4.67 7.34
N LEU A 47 7.86 4.30 8.15
CA LEU A 47 8.02 4.05 9.58
C LEU A 47 9.03 2.93 9.84
N LEU A 48 9.00 1.85 9.06
CA LEU A 48 9.94 0.74 9.21
C LEU A 48 11.37 1.18 8.90
N ARG A 49 11.58 1.92 7.80
CA ARG A 49 12.88 2.47 7.42
C ARG A 49 13.44 3.34 8.54
N ASP A 50 12.63 4.21 9.13
CA ASP A 50 13.06 5.07 10.23
C ASP A 50 13.36 4.25 11.49
N ALA A 51 12.54 3.26 11.80
CA ALA A 51 12.73 2.39 12.96
C ALA A 51 14.05 1.61 12.90
N ILE A 52 14.37 0.99 11.76
CA ILE A 52 15.63 0.22 11.60
C ILE A 52 16.88 1.10 11.48
N SER A 53 16.71 2.41 11.26
CA SER A 53 17.80 3.39 11.19
C SER A 53 18.18 3.96 12.56
N ARG A 54 17.41 3.65 13.62
CA ARG A 54 17.72 4.09 14.99
C ARG A 54 19.03 3.47 15.48
N LYS A 55 19.75 4.17 16.35
CA LYS A 55 20.98 3.66 16.95
C LYS A 55 20.66 2.53 17.94
N GLY A 56 21.48 1.49 17.97
CA GLY A 56 21.33 0.38 18.91
C GLY A 56 20.23 -0.63 18.55
N VAL A 57 19.62 -0.52 17.37
CA VAL A 57 18.70 -1.55 16.86
C VAL A 57 19.46 -2.87 16.69
N ASP A 58 18.83 -3.95 17.12
CA ASP A 58 19.36 -5.29 16.97
C ASP A 58 19.67 -5.60 15.48
N PRO A 59 20.87 -6.11 15.15
CA PRO A 59 21.27 -6.36 13.77
C PRO A 59 20.36 -7.32 12.99
N GLU A 60 19.75 -8.30 13.67
CA GLU A 60 18.84 -9.26 13.02
C GLU A 60 17.51 -8.58 12.68
N LEU A 61 16.96 -7.79 13.59
CA LEU A 61 15.76 -6.98 13.34
C LEU A 61 15.98 -5.97 12.21
N LYS A 62 17.15 -5.33 12.19
CA LYS A 62 17.52 -4.41 11.10
C LYS A 62 17.55 -5.13 9.75
N ALA A 63 18.24 -6.26 9.67
CA ALA A 63 18.32 -7.04 8.44
C ALA A 63 16.95 -7.58 7.98
N GLU A 64 16.07 -7.93 8.92
CA GLU A 64 14.68 -8.29 8.63
C GLU A 64 13.90 -7.13 8.00
N GLY A 65 14.04 -5.92 8.56
CA GLY A 65 13.41 -4.74 8.01
C GLY A 65 13.95 -4.36 6.62
N GLU A 66 15.27 -4.45 6.40
CA GLU A 66 15.87 -4.24 5.08
C GLU A 66 15.31 -5.21 4.02
N ARG A 67 15.11 -6.49 4.37
CA ARG A 67 14.46 -7.47 3.48
C ARG A 67 12.99 -7.14 3.23
N LEU A 68 12.26 -6.67 4.24
CA LEU A 68 10.87 -6.28 4.10
C LEU A 68 10.69 -5.02 3.23
N LEU A 69 11.67 -4.13 3.23
CA LEU A 69 11.72 -2.94 2.36
C LEU A 69 12.16 -3.24 0.92
N ASP A 70 12.69 -4.43 0.63
CA ASP A 70 12.87 -4.89 -0.76
C ASP A 70 11.50 -5.35 -1.31
N LEU A 71 10.92 -4.50 -2.16
CA LEU A 71 9.60 -4.67 -2.75
C LEU A 71 9.61 -5.42 -4.08
N LYS A 72 10.74 -5.99 -4.54
CA LYS A 72 10.80 -6.69 -5.84
C LYS A 72 9.82 -7.85 -5.99
N GLU A 73 9.43 -8.49 -4.89
CA GLU A 73 8.41 -9.55 -4.88
C GLU A 73 7.00 -9.00 -5.11
N VAL A 74 6.74 -7.77 -4.66
CA VAL A 74 5.42 -7.13 -4.73
C VAL A 74 5.27 -6.32 -6.03
N CYS A 75 6.26 -5.49 -6.34
CA CYS A 75 6.27 -4.51 -7.42
C CYS A 75 7.70 -4.40 -7.97
N PRO A 76 8.12 -5.33 -8.85
CA PRO A 76 9.47 -5.32 -9.43
C PRO A 76 9.75 -4.11 -10.34
N SER A 77 8.71 -3.50 -10.91
CA SER A 77 8.85 -2.31 -11.76
C SER A 77 7.58 -1.45 -11.77
N PHE A 78 7.61 -0.30 -12.44
CA PHE A 78 6.45 0.58 -12.56
C PHE A 78 5.25 -0.04 -13.29
N THR A 79 5.46 -1.10 -14.07
CA THR A 79 4.42 -1.73 -14.89
C THR A 79 4.18 -3.20 -14.54
N GLU A 80 4.94 -3.75 -13.60
CA GLU A 80 4.85 -5.15 -13.19
C GLU A 80 4.64 -5.21 -11.69
N TYR A 81 3.63 -5.97 -11.29
CA TYR A 81 3.26 -6.20 -9.89
C TYR A 81 2.65 -7.60 -9.73
N THR A 82 2.65 -8.11 -8.51
CA THR A 82 2.01 -9.40 -8.21
C THR A 82 0.50 -9.34 -8.40
N HIS A 83 -0.08 -10.37 -9.01
CA HIS A 83 -1.54 -10.57 -9.09
C HIS A 83 -2.08 -11.43 -7.94
N ASP A 84 -1.20 -11.95 -7.08
CA ASP A 84 -1.58 -12.67 -5.87
C ASP A 84 -1.76 -11.68 -4.72
N PRO A 85 -2.99 -11.46 -4.23
CA PRO A 85 -3.25 -10.50 -3.14
C PRO A 85 -2.57 -10.91 -1.83
N GLU A 86 -2.36 -12.22 -1.60
CA GLU A 86 -1.77 -12.73 -0.37
C GLU A 86 -0.32 -12.24 -0.18
N VAL A 87 0.39 -11.98 -1.28
CA VAL A 87 1.77 -11.48 -1.25
C VAL A 87 1.84 -10.09 -0.61
N LEU A 88 0.94 -9.17 -1.00
CA LEU A 88 0.89 -7.82 -0.44
C LEU A 88 0.38 -7.84 1.00
N GLU A 89 -0.66 -8.62 1.29
CA GLU A 89 -1.23 -8.73 2.63
C GLU A 89 -0.24 -9.33 3.63
N ALA A 90 0.47 -10.39 3.23
CA ALA A 90 1.53 -10.98 4.06
C ALA A 90 2.67 -9.99 4.30
N ARG A 91 3.02 -9.16 3.31
CA ARG A 91 4.03 -8.11 3.46
C ARG A 91 3.60 -7.06 4.48
N ARG A 92 2.37 -6.55 4.36
CA ARG A 92 1.78 -5.58 5.30
C ARG A 92 1.80 -6.09 6.74
N ARG A 93 1.38 -7.35 6.94
CA ARG A 93 1.38 -8.01 8.26
C ARG A 93 2.78 -8.09 8.86
N LYS A 94 3.76 -8.59 8.10
CA LYS A 94 5.16 -8.72 8.56
C LYS A 94 5.78 -7.37 8.92
N VAL A 95 5.49 -6.32 8.14
CA VAL A 95 5.95 -4.96 8.44
C VAL A 95 5.36 -4.45 9.75
N GLY A 96 4.05 -4.61 9.96
CA GLY A 96 3.38 -4.24 11.20
C GLY A 96 3.94 -4.98 12.42
N GLU A 97 4.08 -6.31 12.33
CA GLU A 97 4.64 -7.15 13.40
C GLU A 97 6.09 -6.75 13.75
N LEU A 98 6.93 -6.45 12.76
CA LEU A 98 8.30 -6.00 13.00
C LEU A 98 8.34 -4.60 13.61
N LEU A 99 7.48 -3.68 13.15
CA LEU A 99 7.34 -2.35 13.75
C LEU A 99 6.95 -2.43 15.22
N GLU A 100 6.03 -3.31 15.59
CA GLU A 100 5.69 -3.53 17.00
C GLU A 100 6.88 -4.03 17.81
N ARG A 101 7.65 -5.00 17.29
CA ARG A 101 8.87 -5.52 17.93
C ARG A 101 9.92 -4.42 18.13
N LEU A 102 10.15 -3.60 17.11
CA LEU A 102 11.10 -2.48 17.13
C LEU A 102 10.69 -1.36 18.09
N ASN A 103 9.40 -1.17 18.35
CA ASN A 103 8.89 -0.14 19.26
C ASN A 103 8.74 -0.63 20.71
N ARG A 104 8.57 -1.94 20.94
CA ARG A 104 8.50 -2.51 22.31
C ARG A 104 9.88 -2.81 22.91
N GLY A 105 10.93 -2.92 22.08
CA GLY A 105 12.31 -3.18 22.51
C GLY A 105 13.19 -1.94 22.70
N GLY A 106 12.60 -0.73 22.66
CA GLY A 106 13.28 0.55 22.90
C GLY A 106 13.19 1.04 24.34
#